data_AF-A0A381YAF7-F1
#
_entry.id   AF-A0A381YAF7-F1
#
_cell.length_a   1.000
_cell.length_b   1.000
_cell.length_c   1.000
_cell.angle_alpha   90.00
_cell.angle_beta   90.00
_cell.angle_gamma   90.00
#
_symmetry.space_group_name_H-M   'P 1'
#
loop_
_entity.id
_entity.type
_entity.pdbx_description
1 polymer ?
#
loop_
_entity_poly.entity_id
_entity_poly.type
_entity_poly.pdbx_seq_one_letter_code
_entity_poly.pdbx_strand_id
1 'polypeptide(L)' 'MKLLVTGGLGFIGSNFILYVLKNYDDYEIINVDAELLGSNHENLTEVKNAPNYEYVKGNITNRKLMEDLISRSDAVIN' A
#
# COMPACT_ATOMS: atom_id res chain seq x y z
N MET A 1 4.69 11.98 -5.55
CA MET A 1 3.70 11.15 -6.30
C MET A 1 3.04 10.18 -5.34
N LYS A 2 1.71 10.01 -5.41
CA LYS A 2 0.95 9.12 -4.50
C LYS A 2 0.57 7.82 -5.19
N LEU A 3 1.13 6.69 -4.73
CA LEU A 3 0.90 5.36 -5.27
C LEU A 3 -0.15 4.62 -4.44
N LEU A 4 -1.12 4.00 -5.09
CA LEU A 4 -1.98 2.98 -4.49
C LEU A 4 -1.38 1.60 -4.76
N VAL A 5 -0.92 0.93 -3.72
CA VAL A 5 -0.40 -0.45 -3.80
C VAL A 5 -1.47 -1.39 -3.26
N THR A 6 -1.85 -2.40 -4.06
CA THR A 6 -2.75 -3.46 -3.60
C THR A 6 -1.95 -4.69 -3.18
N GLY A 7 -2.38 -5.39 -2.14
CA GLY A 7 -1.68 -6.60 -1.68
C GLY A 7 -0.32 -6.32 -1.04
N GLY A 8 -0.13 -5.13 -0.46
CA GLY A 8 1.15 -4.67 0.06
C GLY A 8 1.64 -5.43 1.30
N LEU A 9 0.79 -6.23 1.96
CA LEU A 9 1.25 -7.14 3.04
C LEU A 9 1.85 -8.43 2.48
N GLY A 10 1.73 -8.71 1.18
CA GLY A 10 2.32 -9.86 0.51
C GLY A 10 3.83 -9.72 0.28
N PHE A 11 4.47 -10.77 -0.21
CA PHE A 11 5.93 -10.82 -0.40
C PHE A 11 6.46 -9.72 -1.33
N ILE A 12 5.94 -9.63 -2.56
CA ILE A 12 6.40 -8.64 -3.54
C ILE A 12 5.91 -7.24 -3.16
N GLY A 13 4.64 -7.11 -2.76
CA GLY A 13 4.05 -5.82 -2.41
C GLY A 13 4.78 -5.12 -1.26
N SER A 14 5.12 -5.85 -0.20
CA SER A 14 5.86 -5.27 0.93
C SER A 14 7.26 -4.82 0.55
N ASN A 15 8.00 -5.64 -0.21
CA ASN A 15 9.33 -5.26 -0.69
C ASN A 15 9.28 -4.04 -1.61
N PHE A 16 8.25 -3.95 -2.47
CA PHE A 16 8.04 -2.77 -3.30
C PHE A 16 7.80 -1.51 -2.45
N ILE A 17 6.94 -1.59 -1.44
CA ILE A 17 6.66 -0.49 -0.52
C ILE A 17 7.93 -0.04 0.19
N LEU A 18 8.67 -0.97 0.80
CA LEU A 18 9.93 -0.67 1.49
C LEU A 18 10.95 -0.03 0.55
N TYR A 19 11.09 -0.57 -0.67
CA TYR A 19 12.01 -0.04 -1.66
C TYR A 19 11.64 1.39 -2.07
N VAL A 20 10.36 1.65 -2.37
CA VAL A 20 9.92 2.98 -2.81
C VAL A 20 10.11 4.00 -1.69
N LEU A 21 9.61 3.73 -0.48
CA LEU A 21 9.71 4.67 0.64
C LEU A 21 11.15 4.92 1.08
N LYS A 22 12.07 3.99 0.83
CA LYS A 22 13.49 4.15 1.13
C LYS A 22 14.26 4.98 0.09
N ASN A 23 13.84 4.96 -1.18
CA ASN A 23 14.61 5.56 -2.28
C ASN A 23 13.99 6.85 -2.83
N TYR A 24 12.73 7.13 -2.50
CA TYR A 24 11.98 8.28 -3.03
C TYR A 24 11.21 8.99 -1.93
N ASP A 25 11.82 10.00 -1.33
CA ASP A 25 11.24 10.76 -0.20
C ASP A 25 10.01 11.59 -0.58
N ASP A 26 9.83 11.91 -1.87
CA ASP A 26 8.70 12.65 -2.43
C ASP A 26 7.51 11.76 -2.83
N TYR A 27 7.61 10.44 -2.55
CA TYR A 27 6.55 9.48 -2.82
C TYR A 27 5.76 9.18 -1.55
N GLU A 28 4.45 9.04 -1.74
CA GLU A 28 3.50 8.59 -0.72
C GLU A 28 2.88 7.27 -1.16
N ILE A 29 2.64 6.37 -0.21
CA ILE A 29 2.02 5.07 -0.47
C ILE A 29 0.74 4.93 0.34
N ILE A 30 -0.34 4.58 -0.35
CA ILE A 30 -1.52 3.98 0.25
C ILE A 30 -1.46 2.49 -0.05
N ASN A 31 -1.34 1.65 0.98
CA ASN A 31 -1.39 0.20 0.86
C ASN A 31 -2.78 -0.31 1.22
N VAL A 32 -3.50 -0.88 0.24
CA VAL A 32 -4.76 -1.58 0.46
C VAL A 32 -4.54 -3.09 0.46
N ASP A 33 -4.91 -3.76 1.54
CA ASP A 33 -4.76 -5.21 1.67
C ASP A 33 -5.98 -5.87 2.35
N ALA A 34 -6.33 -7.05 1.86
CA ALA A 34 -7.48 -7.82 2.34
C ALA A 34 -7.11 -8.75 3.51
N GLU A 35 -5.84 -8.85 3.88
CA GLU A 35 -5.30 -9.75 4.92
C GLU A 35 -5.64 -11.23 4.65
N LEU A 36 -5.64 -11.62 3.38
CA LEU A 36 -5.82 -13.01 2.95
C LEU A 36 -4.53 -13.82 3.14
N LEU A 37 -4.60 -15.12 2.81
CA LEU A 37 -3.44 -16.01 2.86
C LEU A 37 -2.24 -15.39 2.12
N GLY A 38 -1.09 -15.33 2.80
CA GLY A 38 0.13 -14.71 2.30
C GLY A 38 0.39 -13.28 2.79
N SER A 39 -0.56 -12.69 3.51
CA SER A 39 -0.40 -11.36 4.13
C SER A 39 0.33 -11.46 5.46
N ASN A 40 1.29 -10.56 5.70
CA ASN A 40 1.97 -10.45 6.99
C ASN A 40 2.30 -8.99 7.34
N HIS A 41 1.73 -8.49 8.44
CA HIS A 41 2.01 -7.14 8.97
C HIS A 41 3.47 -6.93 9.35
N GLU A 42 4.17 -7.99 9.76
CA GLU A 42 5.60 -7.90 10.12
C GLU A 42 6.48 -7.50 8.93
N ASN A 43 6.00 -7.67 7.69
CA ASN A 43 6.74 -7.25 6.50
C ASN A 43 6.91 -5.72 6.40
N LEU A 44 6.06 -4.94 7.09
CA LEU A 44 6.04 -3.47 6.99
C LEU A 44 6.21 -2.76 8.34
N THR A 45 6.70 -3.46 9.36
CA THR A 45 6.93 -2.89 10.70
C THR A 45 7.86 -1.66 10.65
N GLU A 46 8.84 -1.64 9.75
CA GLU A 46 9.79 -0.52 9.57
C GLU A 46 9.13 0.79 9.13
N VAL A 47 8.03 0.71 8.37
CA VAL A 47 7.36 1.89 7.76
C VAL A 47 5.99 2.17 8.36
N LYS A 48 5.56 1.39 9.37
CA LYS A 48 4.23 1.48 9.98
C LYS A 48 3.85 2.89 10.46
N ASN A 49 4.83 3.67 10.91
CA ASN A 49 4.64 5.04 11.40
C ASN A 49 5.27 6.09 10.47
N ALA A 50 5.66 5.71 9.25
CA ALA A 50 6.22 6.66 8.29
C ALA A 50 5.13 7.66 7.86
N PRO A 51 5.43 8.97 7.78
CA PRO A 51 4.43 9.99 7.46
C PRO A 51 3.90 9.88 6.03
N ASN A 52 4.63 9.20 5.15
CA ASN A 52 4.29 8.97 3.74
C ASN A 52 3.76 7.55 3.48
N TYR A 53 3.36 6.81 4.52
CA TYR A 53 2.75 5.49 4.42
C TYR A 53 1.37 5.45 5.11
N GLU A 54 0.36 5.03 4.38
CA GLU A 54 -1.00 4.81 4.87
C GLU A 54 -1.41 3.35 4.62
N TYR A 55 -1.89 2.67 5.66
CA TYR A 55 -2.47 1.34 5.53
C TYR A 55 -4.00 1.39 5.57
N VAL A 56 -4.63 0.71 4.62
CA VAL A 56 -6.08 0.56 4.51
C VAL A 56 -6.42 -0.92 4.42
N LYS A 57 -7.09 -1.45 5.45
CA LYS A 57 -7.64 -2.81 5.37
C LYS A 57 -8.86 -2.82 4.44
N GLY A 58 -8.79 -3.58 3.35
CA GLY A 58 -9.87 -3.64 2.36
C GLY A 58 -9.62 -4.64 1.23
N ASN A 59 -10.70 -5.10 0.60
CA ASN A 59 -10.62 -5.97 -0.57
C ASN A 59 -10.81 -5.15 -1.84
N ILE A 60 -9.98 -5.37 -2.85
CA ILE A 60 -10.04 -4.67 -4.15
C ILE A 60 -11.37 -4.88 -4.91
N THR A 61 -12.16 -5.89 -4.55
CA THR A 61 -13.53 -6.09 -5.06
C THR A 61 -14.54 -5.10 -4.49
N ASN A 62 -14.21 -4.36 -3.42
CA ASN A 62 -15.03 -3.29 -2.88
C ASN A 62 -14.92 -2.04 -3.75
N ARG A 63 -15.84 -1.92 -4.70
CA ARG A 63 -15.89 -0.81 -5.66
C ARG A 63 -15.84 0.58 -5.00
N LYS A 64 -16.68 0.82 -3.99
CA LYS A 64 -16.78 2.15 -3.35
C LYS A 64 -15.47 2.54 -2.66
N LEU A 65 -14.83 1.58 -2.01
CA LEU A 65 -13.51 1.79 -1.41
C LEU A 65 -12.47 2.12 -2.48
N MET A 66 -12.40 1.30 -3.54
CA MET A 66 -11.40 1.51 -4.58
C MET A 66 -11.61 2.82 -5.34
N GLU A 67 -12.86 3.25 -5.58
CA GLU A 67 -13.16 4.55 -6.18
C GLU A 67 -12.60 5.71 -5.31
N ASP A 68 -12.75 5.65 -3.98
CA ASP A 68 -12.15 6.62 -3.07
C ASP A 68 -10.62 6.61 -3.14
N LEU A 69 -10.00 5.44 -2.98
CA LEU A 69 -8.54 5.30 -2.96
C LEU A 69 -7.89 5.72 -4.28
N ILE A 70 -8.47 5.31 -5.42
CA ILE A 70 -7.96 5.69 -6.74
C ILE A 70 -8.08 7.20 -6.96
N SER A 71 -9.16 7.84 -6.51
CA SER A 71 -9.34 9.30 -6.66
C SER A 71 -8.28 10.13 -5.93
N ARG A 72 -7.60 9.53 -4.95
CA ARG A 72 -6.54 10.14 -4.14
C ARG A 72 -5.13 9.79 -4.63
N SER A 73 -4.99 9.03 -5.72
CA SER A 73 -3.71 8.46 -6.17
C SER A 73 -3.39 8.81 -7.62
N ASP A 74 -2.11 8.94 -7.92
CA ASP A 74 -1.61 9.23 -9.27
C ASP A 74 -1.46 7.96 -10.12
N ALA A 75 -1.18 6.82 -9.48
CA ALA A 75 -1.02 5.52 -10.13
C ALA A 75 -1.40 4.36 -9.22
N VAL A 76 -1.72 3.22 -9.82
CA VAL A 76 -2.09 1.97 -9.14
C VAL A 76 -1.08 0.89 -9.48
N ILE A 77 -0.58 0.21 -8.45
CA ILE A 77 0.25 -0.99 -8.53
C ILE A 77 -0.58 -2.14 -7.98
N ASN A 78 -1.05 -3.03 -8.87
CA ASN A 78 -1.91 -4.15 -8.51
C ASN A 78 -1.18 -5.48 -8.60
#